data_AF-A0A3N4K1F4-F1
#
_entry.id   AF-A0A3N4K1F4-F1
#
_cell.length_a   1.000
_cell.length_b   1.000
_cell.length_c   1.000
_cell.angle_alpha   90.00
_cell.angle_beta   90.00
_cell.angle_gamma   90.00
#
_symmetry.space_group_name_H-M   'P 1'
#
loop_
_entity.id
_entity.type
_entity.pdbx_description
1 polymer ?
#
loop_
_entity_poly.entity_id
_entity_poly.type
_entity_poly.pdbx_seq_one_letter_code
_entity_poly.pdbx_strand_id
1 'polypeptide(L)' 'LTNKPDGTHEFVTVIEGVCADGTALNPTIILKAKEFIAEWFKKVKGVPEDILFGWSHNGWTDEKMAQKYLK' A
#
# COMPACT_ATOMS: atom_id res chain seq x y z
N LEU A 1 -5.01 -18.42 27.51
CA LEU A 1 -5.65 -18.23 26.19
C LEU A 1 -4.58 -17.73 25.24
N THR A 2 -3.98 -18.61 24.44
CA THR A 2 -2.96 -18.21 23.45
C THR A 2 -3.69 -17.78 22.17
N ASN A 3 -3.67 -16.48 21.86
CA ASN A 3 -4.13 -15.95 20.57
C ASN A 3 -3.24 -16.53 19.46
N LYS A 4 -3.67 -17.65 18.87
CA LYS A 4 -3.08 -18.18 17.64
C LYS A 4 -3.69 -17.35 16.50
N PRO A 5 -2.90 -16.64 15.67
CA PRO A 5 -3.44 -15.95 14.51
C PRO A 5 -4.16 -16.97 13.64
N ASP A 6 -5.38 -16.63 13.25
CA ASP A 6 -6.30 -17.42 12.42
C ASP A 6 -5.82 -17.56 10.95
N GLY A 7 -4.65 -17.02 10.61
CA GLY A 7 -4.07 -17.07 9.27
C GLY A 7 -4.83 -16.23 8.24
N THR A 8 -5.76 -15.37 8.68
CA THR A 8 -6.58 -14.52 7.81
C THR A 8 -5.92 -13.17 7.51
N HIS A 9 -4.81 -12.85 8.18
CA HIS A 9 -4.10 -11.59 8.05
C HIS A 9 -2.85 -11.77 7.18
N GLU A 10 -2.81 -11.09 6.04
CA GLU A 10 -1.64 -11.00 5.18
C GLU A 10 -0.86 -9.70 5.44
N PHE A 11 0.46 -9.73 5.21
CA PHE A 11 1.27 -8.53 5.25
C PHE A 11 0.91 -7.58 4.10
N VAL A 12 0.99 -6.28 4.38
CA VAL A 12 0.83 -5.20 3.42
C VAL A 12 2.09 -4.34 3.49
N THR A 13 2.62 -3.94 2.34
CA THR A 13 3.75 -3.01 2.28
C THR A 13 3.21 -1.59 2.16
N VAL A 14 3.70 -0.68 3.00
CA VAL A 14 3.43 0.76 2.90
C VAL A 14 4.77 1.46 2.66
N ILE A 15 4.80 2.36 1.66
CA ILE A 15 5.95 3.25 1.44
C ILE A 15 5.51 4.66 1.78
N GLU A 16 6.26 5.27 2.69
CA GLU A 16 6.11 6.66 3.11
C GLU A 16 7.44 7.38 2.91
N GLY A 17 7.35 8.69 2.66
CA GLY A 17 8.49 9.52 2.33
C GLY A 17 8.27 10.91 2.88
N VAL A 18 9.34 11.51 3.40
CA VAL A 18 9.34 12.89 3.88
C VAL A 18 10.45 13.62 3.15
N CYS A 19 10.10 14.74 2.53
CA CYS A 19 11.03 15.62 1.85
C CYS A 19 11.95 16.33 2.85
N ALA A 20 13.08 16.86 2.37
CA ALA A 20 14.04 17.57 3.22
C ALA A 20 13.45 18.83 3.88
N ASP A 21 12.39 19.41 3.31
CA ASP A 21 11.64 20.55 3.85
C ASP A 21 10.57 20.16 4.88
N GLY A 22 10.41 18.86 5.17
CA GLY A 22 9.41 18.33 6.09
C GLY A 22 8.06 18.01 5.44
N THR A 23 7.90 18.22 4.13
CA THR A 23 6.66 17.83 3.42
C THR A 23 6.54 16.30 3.37
N ALA A 24 5.41 15.76 3.85
CA ALA A 24 5.11 14.34 3.72
C ALA A 24 4.56 14.04 2.32
N LEU A 25 5.09 13.01 1.67
CA LEU A 25 4.54 12.46 0.43
C LEU A 25 3.34 11.58 0.76
N ASN A 26 2.32 11.59 -0.09
CA ASN A 26 1.20 10.67 0.02
C ASN A 26 1.71 9.23 -0.02
N PRO A 27 1.27 8.35 0.89
CA PRO A 27 1.78 6.99 0.95
C PRO A 27 1.36 6.17 -0.28
N THR A 28 2.10 5.09 -0.54
CA THR A 28 1.61 4.01 -1.42
C THR A 28 1.43 2.72 -0.63
N ILE A 29 0.35 2.00 -0.93
CA ILE A 29 0.01 0.73 -0.30
C ILE A 29 0.09 -0.37 -1.35
N ILE A 30 0.91 -1.39 -1.09
CA ILE A 30 1.11 -2.53 -1.98
C ILE A 30 0.55 -3.78 -1.33
N LEU A 31 -0.47 -4.35 -1.99
CA LEU A 31 -1.13 -5.57 -1.58
C LEU A 31 -0.49 -6.78 -2.26
N LYS A 32 -0.35 -7.87 -1.51
CA LYS A 32 -0.02 -9.17 -2.09
C LYS A 32 -1.24 -9.72 -2.82
N ALA A 33 -1.25 -9.66 -4.14
CA ALA A 33 -2.37 -10.10 -4.96
C ALA A 33 -1.92 -10.49 -6.37
N LYS A 34 -2.79 -11.22 -7.07
CA LYS A 34 -2.64 -11.44 -8.52
C LYS A 34 -3.11 -10.21 -9.30
N GLU A 35 -4.29 -9.71 -8.93
CA GLU A 35 -4.95 -8.52 -9.49
C GLU A 35 -5.88 -7.93 -8.42
N PHE A 36 -6.29 -6.68 -8.58
CA PHE A 36 -7.38 -6.09 -7.78
C PHE A 36 -8.31 -5.22 -8.62
N ILE A 37 -9.49 -4.95 -8.08
CA ILE A 37 -10.48 -4.03 -8.67
C ILE A 37 -10.32 -2.65 -8.01
N ALA A 38 -9.79 -1.68 -8.75
CA ALA A 38 -9.46 -0.35 -8.21
C ALA A 38 -10.66 0.37 -7.58
N GLU A 39 -11.87 0.11 -8.09
CA GLU A 39 -13.13 0.66 -7.56
C GLU A 39 -13.41 0.27 -6.10
N TRP A 40 -12.82 -0.83 -5.60
CA TRP A 40 -12.97 -1.23 -4.20
C TRP A 40 -12.33 -0.23 -3.24
N PHE A 41 -11.25 0.44 -3.67
CA PHE A 41 -10.48 1.35 -2.82
C PHE A 41 -11.10 2.76 -2.76
N LYS A 42 -11.83 3.18 -3.80
CA LYS A 42 -12.51 4.49 -3.83
C LYS A 42 -13.59 4.67 -2.76
N LYS A 43 -14.07 3.58 -2.17
CA LYS A 43 -15.16 3.58 -1.19
C LYS A 43 -14.68 3.30 0.23
N VAL A 44 -13.36 3.19 0.45
CA VAL A 44 -12.82 2.91 1.78
C VAL A 44 -12.86 4.18 2.61
N LYS A 45 -13.68 4.17 3.66
CA LYS A 45 -13.77 5.30 4.60
C LYS A 45 -12.46 5.46 5.36
N GLY A 46 -12.00 6.70 5.50
CA GLY A 46 -10.79 7.02 6.26
C GLY A 46 -9.49 6.85 5.48
N VAL A 47 -9.56 6.53 4.19
CA VAL A 47 -8.41 6.50 3.28
C VAL A 47 -8.46 7.77 2.41
N PRO A 48 -7.42 8.63 2.46
CA PRO A 48 -7.30 9.76 1.55
C PRO A 48 -7.40 9.34 0.08
N GLU A 49 -8.10 10.14 -0.74
CA GLU A 49 -8.38 9.82 -2.15
C GLU A 49 -7.13 9.79 -3.03
N ASP A 50 -6.05 10.39 -2.55
CA ASP A 50 -4.76 10.56 -3.22
C ASP A 50 -3.72 9.49 -2.84
N ILE A 51 -4.11 8.48 -2.05
CA ILE A 51 -3.25 7.31 -1.78
C ILE A 51 -3.15 6.44 -3.03
N LEU A 52 -1.91 6.06 -3.36
CA LEU A 52 -1.64 5.14 -4.46
C LEU A 52 -1.77 3.69 -3.99
N PHE A 53 -2.72 2.95 -4.58
CA PHE A 53 -2.84 1.50 -4.40
C PHE A 53 -2.11 0.75 -5.51
N GLY A 54 -1.22 -0.17 -5.11
CA GLY A 54 -0.48 -1.07 -5.98
C GLY A 54 -0.65 -2.52 -5.55
N TRP A 55 -0.20 -3.44 -6.40
CA TRP A 55 -0.16 -4.86 -6.06
C TRP A 55 1.03 -5.55 -6.69
N SER A 56 1.49 -6.59 -6.00
CA SER A 56 2.51 -7.49 -6.51
C SER A 56 2.23 -8.92 -6.03
N HIS A 57 2.74 -9.92 -6.74
CA HIS A 57 2.51 -11.32 -6.39
C HIS A 57 3.10 -11.68 -5.02
N ASN A 58 4.18 -11.01 -4.61
CA ASN A 58 4.89 -11.23 -3.35
C ASN A 58 4.57 -10.19 -2.27
N GLY A 59 3.79 -9.14 -2.59
CA GLY A 59 3.45 -8.06 -1.66
C GLY A 59 4.57 -7.02 -1.45
N TRP A 60 5.69 -7.12 -2.16
CA TRP A 60 6.80 -6.17 -2.08
C TRP A 60 6.79 -5.18 -3.24
N THR A 61 7.51 -4.07 -3.06
CA THR A 61 7.76 -3.08 -4.11
C THR A 61 8.80 -3.57 -5.13
N ASP A 62 8.78 -2.97 -6.32
CA ASP A 62 9.84 -3.09 -7.31
C ASP A 62 10.32 -1.70 -7.76
N GLU A 63 11.36 -1.66 -8.60
CA GLU A 63 11.95 -0.41 -9.09
C GLU A 63 10.93 0.47 -9.82
N LYS A 64 10.02 -0.13 -10.60
CA LYS A 64 9.01 0.63 -11.37
C LYS A 64 7.96 1.24 -10.46
N MET A 65 7.54 0.50 -9.44
CA MET A 65 6.62 0.98 -8.41
C MET A 65 7.25 2.11 -7.59
N ALA A 66 8.51 1.95 -7.17
CA ALA A 66 9.24 2.99 -6.45
C ALA A 66 9.42 4.27 -7.30
N GLN A 67 9.77 4.12 -8.58
CA GLN A 67 9.84 5.28 -9.49
C GLN A 67 8.48 5.94 -9.70
N LYS A 68 7.37 5.18 -9.73
CA LYS A 68 6.02 5.76 -9.83
C LYS A 68 5.63 6.51 -8.54
N TYR A 69 6.05 6.01 -7.39
CA TYR A 69 5.82 6.65 -6.10
C TYR A 69 6.53 8.00 -5.95
N LEU A 70 7.77 8.10 -6.47
CA LEU A 70 8.60 9.31 -6.38
C LEU A 70 8.31 10.35 -7.48
N LYS A 71 7.42 10.06 -8.42
CA LYS A 71 7.03 10.96 -9.53
C LYS A 71 5.81 11.78 -9.16
#